data_AF-A0A1Q9JGE3-F1
#
_entry.id   AF-A0A1Q9JGE3-F1
#
_cell.length_a   1.000
_cell.length_b   1.000
_cell.length_c   1.000
_cell.angle_alpha   90.00
_cell.angle_beta   90.00
_cell.angle_gamma   90.00
#
_symmetry.space_group_name_H-M   'P 1'
#
loop_
_entity.id
_entity.type
_entity.pdbx_description
1 polymer ?
#
loop_
_entity_poly.entity_id
_entity_poly.type
_entity_poly.pdbx_seq_one_letter_code
_entity_poly.pdbx_strand_id
1 'polypeptide(L)'
;MSVIDKRRILAAIVMIGCVCVAMVVMTAYAAEIRCENNALIAKNKALQGEVDTLDVKIKTANNVDHIEKVAKSKLGMVYPTSDNCVYLKDSDTPRRNFAAVIRREAYN
;
A
#
# COMPACT_ATOMS: atom_id res chain seq x y z
N MET A 1 -19.17 -2.28 69.95
CA MET A 1 -19.20 -2.53 68.49
C MET A 1 -20.29 -3.54 68.19
N SER A 2 -21.31 -3.15 67.43
CA SER A 2 -22.49 -3.99 67.17
C SER A 2 -22.13 -5.16 66.23
N VAL A 3 -22.89 -6.25 66.30
CA VAL A 3 -22.71 -7.43 65.44
C VAL A 3 -22.85 -7.07 63.94
N ILE A 4 -23.66 -6.05 63.64
CA ILE A 4 -23.87 -5.50 62.30
C ILE A 4 -22.59 -4.83 61.75
N ASP A 5 -21.88 -4.09 62.61
CA ASP A 5 -20.63 -3.41 62.22
C ASP A 5 -19.53 -4.42 61.87
N LYS A 6 -19.43 -5.49 62.67
CA LYS A 6 -18.47 -6.58 62.41
C LYS A 6 -18.74 -7.30 61.09
N ARG A 7 -20.02 -7.55 60.75
CA ARG A 7 -20.41 -8.14 59.46
C ARG A 7 -20.10 -7.22 58.27
N ARG A 8 -20.32 -5.90 58.39
CA ARG A 8 -19.96 -4.94 57.34
C ARG A 8 -18.46 -4.87 57.10
N ILE A 9 -17.67 -4.86 58.17
CA ILE A 9 -16.20 -4.86 58.06
C ILE A 9 -15.70 -6.15 57.40
N LEU A 10 -16.23 -7.32 57.80
CA LEU A 10 -15.89 -8.59 57.17
C LEU A 10 -16.27 -8.62 55.68
N ALA A 11 -17.45 -8.14 55.32
CA ALA A 11 -17.88 -8.06 53.92
C ALA A 11 -16.99 -7.10 53.10
N ALA A 12 -16.58 -5.97 53.67
CA ALA A 12 -15.68 -5.03 53.01
C ALA A 12 -14.29 -5.63 52.75
N ILE A 13 -13.74 -6.39 53.70
CA ILE A 13 -12.45 -7.08 53.54
C ILE A 13 -12.53 -8.10 52.39
N VAL A 14 -13.61 -8.88 52.34
CA VAL A 14 -13.83 -9.87 51.25
C VAL A 14 -13.98 -9.17 49.89
N MET A 15 -14.72 -8.05 49.83
CA MET A 15 -14.86 -7.26 48.61
C MET A 15 -13.53 -6.72 48.11
N ILE A 16 -12.72 -6.14 49.01
CA ILE A 16 -11.39 -5.63 48.66
C ILE A 16 -10.51 -6.76 48.15
N GLY A 17 -10.52 -7.93 48.81
CA GLY A 17 -9.80 -9.10 48.36
C GLY A 17 -10.21 -9.54 46.95
N CYS A 18 -11.51 -9.55 46.65
CA CYS A 18 -12.02 -9.89 45.32
C CYS A 18 -11.56 -8.88 44.25
N VAL A 19 -11.57 -7.58 44.57
CA VAL A 19 -11.09 -6.53 43.67
C VAL A 19 -9.58 -6.66 43.41
N CYS A 20 -8.79 -6.99 44.44
CA CYS A 20 -7.36 -7.23 44.28
C CYS A 20 -7.08 -8.41 43.34
N VAL A 21 -7.81 -9.53 43.49
CA VAL A 21 -7.65 -10.69 42.59
C VAL A 21 -8.07 -10.34 41.15
N ALA A 22 -9.18 -9.63 40.99
CA ALA A 22 -9.63 -9.18 39.67
C ALA A 22 -8.59 -8.27 38.98
N MET A 23 -7.95 -7.37 39.74
CA MET A 23 -6.89 -6.51 39.20
C MET A 23 -5.71 -7.32 38.66
N VAL A 24 -5.25 -8.35 39.39
CA VAL A 24 -4.13 -9.19 38.94
C VAL A 24 -4.47 -9.94 37.65
N VAL A 25 -5.70 -10.43 37.53
CA VAL A 25 -6.15 -11.13 36.32
C VAL A 25 -6.22 -10.16 35.13
N MET A 26 -6.80 -8.97 35.34
CA MET A 26 -6.88 -7.95 34.28
C MET A 26 -5.50 -7.46 33.83
N THR A 27 -4.54 -7.29 34.75
CA THR A 27 -3.18 -6.88 34.37
C THR A 27 -2.44 -7.96 33.59
N ALA A 28 -2.67 -9.25 33.89
CA ALA A 28 -2.13 -10.36 33.11
C ALA A 28 -2.67 -10.36 31.67
N TYR A 29 -3.99 -10.26 31.49
CA TYR A 29 -4.60 -10.15 30.15
C TYR A 29 -4.15 -8.89 29.40
N ALA A 30 -4.04 -7.75 30.09
CA ALA A 30 -3.55 -6.52 29.48
C ALA A 30 -2.08 -6.65 29.01
N ALA A 31 -1.25 -7.40 29.74
CA ALA A 31 0.13 -7.67 29.35
C ALA A 31 0.18 -8.58 28.10
N GLU A 32 -0.65 -9.62 28.05
CA GLU A 32 -0.76 -10.52 26.90
C GLU A 32 -1.20 -9.76 25.63
N ILE A 33 -2.28 -8.97 25.72
CA ILE A 33 -2.77 -8.13 24.62
C ILE A 33 -1.71 -7.14 24.15
N ARG A 34 -0.91 -6.57 25.08
CA ARG A 34 0.21 -5.67 24.71
C ARG A 34 1.29 -6.41 23.94
N CYS A 35 1.64 -7.63 24.34
CA CYS A 35 2.60 -8.45 23.61
C CYS A 35 2.09 -8.80 22.21
N GLU A 36 0.83 -9.22 22.08
CA GLU A 36 0.23 -9.51 20.78
C GLU A 36 0.17 -8.28 19.88
N ASN A 37 -0.24 -7.13 20.41
CA ASN A 37 -0.24 -5.87 19.66
C ASN A 37 1.16 -5.49 19.18
N ASN A 38 2.18 -5.62 20.03
CA ASN A 38 3.55 -5.34 19.62
C ASN A 38 4.02 -6.29 18.52
N ALA A 39 3.64 -7.57 18.59
CA ALA A 39 3.93 -8.54 17.54
C ALA A 39 3.20 -8.18 16.22
N LEU A 40 1.95 -7.75 16.28
CA LEU A 40 1.19 -7.28 15.11
C LEU A 40 1.80 -6.00 14.50
N ILE A 41 2.23 -5.05 15.34
CA ILE A 41 2.93 -3.84 14.88
C ILE A 41 4.24 -4.21 14.17
N ALA A 42 5.01 -5.14 14.73
CA ALA A 42 6.24 -5.62 14.11
C ALA A 42 5.98 -6.27 12.74
N LYS A 43 4.95 -7.12 12.63
CA LYS A 43 4.52 -7.73 11.36
C LYS A 43 4.09 -6.67 10.35
N ASN A 44 3.28 -5.70 10.75
CA ASN A 44 2.86 -4.60 9.87
C ASN A 44 4.05 -3.78 9.37
N LYS A 45 5.04 -3.51 10.24
CA LYS A 45 6.25 -2.79 9.85
C LYS A 45 7.08 -3.60 8.83
N ALA A 46 7.19 -4.91 9.02
CA ALA A 46 7.86 -5.79 8.05
C ALA A 46 7.15 -5.78 6.69
N LEU A 47 5.82 -5.95 6.68
CA LEU A 47 4.98 -5.86 5.49
C LEU A 47 5.15 -4.52 4.77
N GLN A 48 5.15 -3.40 5.50
CA GLN A 48 5.37 -2.08 4.92
C GLN A 48 6.76 -1.97 4.28
N GLY A 49 7.80 -2.51 4.92
CA GLY A 49 9.15 -2.55 4.34
C GLY A 49 9.24 -3.38 3.06
N GLU A 50 8.48 -4.47 2.96
CA GLU A 50 8.35 -5.25 1.73
C GLU A 50 7.65 -4.46 0.62
N VAL A 51 6.56 -3.76 0.96
CA VAL A 51 5.84 -2.88 0.02
C VAL A 51 6.74 -1.77 -0.51
N ASP A 52 7.46 -1.08 0.36
CA ASP A 52 8.38 0.00 -0.02
C ASP A 52 9.51 -0.54 -0.92
N THR A 53 10.03 -1.73 -0.60
CA THR A 53 11.02 -2.41 -1.44
C THR A 53 10.47 -2.74 -2.82
N LEU A 54 9.23 -3.23 -2.90
CA LEU A 54 8.55 -3.50 -4.17
C LEU A 54 8.34 -2.21 -4.98
N ASP A 55 7.92 -1.12 -4.34
CA ASP A 55 7.75 0.19 -4.97
C ASP A 55 9.07 0.69 -5.59
N VAL A 56 10.17 0.58 -4.87
CA VAL A 56 11.51 0.92 -5.40
C VAL A 56 11.87 0.04 -6.60
N LYS A 57 11.60 -1.27 -6.54
CA LYS A 57 11.87 -2.18 -7.66
C LYS A 57 11.03 -1.81 -8.89
N ILE A 58 9.75 -1.49 -8.71
CA ILE A 58 8.85 -1.06 -9.78
C ILE A 58 9.35 0.25 -10.39
N LYS A 59 9.66 1.27 -9.57
CA LYS A 59 10.22 2.54 -10.05
C LYS A 59 11.52 2.35 -10.81
N THR A 60 12.36 1.43 -10.35
CA THR A 60 13.63 1.11 -11.02
C THR A 60 13.39 0.42 -12.36
N ALA A 61 12.46 -0.54 -12.42
CA ALA A 61 12.11 -1.24 -13.66
C ALA A 61 11.39 -0.34 -14.67
N ASN A 62 10.55 0.58 -14.18
CA ASN A 62 9.83 1.56 -15.00
C ASN A 62 10.64 2.85 -15.24
N ASN A 63 11.87 2.95 -14.74
CA ASN A 63 12.73 4.08 -15.09
C ASN A 63 13.03 4.00 -16.59
N VAL A 64 12.90 5.14 -17.27
CA VAL A 64 13.20 5.34 -18.69
C VAL A 64 14.57 4.76 -19.05
N ASP A 65 15.58 4.92 -18.20
CA ASP A 65 16.92 4.38 -18.43
C ASP A 65 16.92 2.83 -18.51
N HIS A 66 16.14 2.17 -17.66
CA HIS A 66 16.02 0.71 -17.67
C HIS A 66 15.24 0.23 -18.89
N ILE A 67 14.14 0.92 -19.20
CA ILE A 67 13.31 0.65 -20.39
C ILE A 67 14.15 0.80 -21.65
N GLU A 68 14.91 1.89 -21.78
CA GLU A 68 15.78 2.17 -22.92
C GLU A 68 16.87 1.11 -23.05
N LYS A 69 17.51 0.74 -21.93
CA LYS A 69 18.52 -0.32 -21.91
C LYS A 69 17.94 -1.65 -22.41
N VAL A 70 16.76 -2.05 -21.95
CA VAL A 70 16.10 -3.29 -22.39
C VAL A 70 15.66 -3.20 -23.86
N ALA A 71 15.08 -2.08 -24.27
CA ALA A 71 14.65 -1.84 -25.65
C ALA A 71 15.83 -1.93 -26.63
N LYS A 72 16.96 -1.30 -26.32
CA LYS A 72 18.17 -1.33 -27.15
C LYS A 72 18.85 -2.70 -27.13
N SER A 73 19.04 -3.29 -25.95
CA SER A 73 19.86 -4.50 -25.80
C SER A 73 19.13 -5.81 -26.14
N LYS A 74 17.83 -5.91 -25.83
CA LYS A 74 17.05 -7.15 -26.02
C LYS A 74 16.11 -7.10 -27.22
N LEU A 75 15.50 -5.94 -27.47
CA LEU A 75 14.52 -5.79 -28.55
C LEU A 75 15.14 -5.23 -29.84
N GLY A 76 16.43 -4.87 -29.82
CA GLY A 76 17.13 -4.31 -30.98
C GLY A 76 16.57 -2.95 -31.42
N MET A 77 15.84 -2.25 -30.54
CA MET A 77 15.29 -0.94 -30.85
C MET A 77 16.42 0.09 -30.94
N VAL A 78 16.40 0.91 -31.99
CA VAL A 78 17.37 1.99 -32.19
C VAL A 78 16.67 3.32 -32.00
N TYR A 79 17.34 4.26 -31.32
CA TYR A 79 16.79 5.60 -31.16
C TYR A 79 16.78 6.30 -32.53
N PRO A 80 15.63 6.83 -32.99
CA PRO A 80 15.55 7.47 -34.30
C PRO A 80 16.43 8.72 -34.34
N THR A 81 17.22 8.85 -35.39
CA THR A 81 17.96 10.08 -35.73
C THR A 81 17.12 11.00 -36.60
N SER A 82 17.54 12.27 -36.76
CA SER A 82 16.86 13.24 -37.63
C SER A 82 16.63 12.74 -39.06
N ASP A 83 17.53 11.87 -39.56
CA ASP A 83 17.43 11.25 -40.89
C ASP A 83 16.29 10.24 -41.00
N ASN A 84 15.84 9.70 -39.86
CA ASN A 84 14.70 8.77 -39.76
C ASN A 84 13.37 9.50 -39.50
N CYS A 85 13.39 10.84 -39.40
CA CYS A 85 12.21 11.65 -39.17
C CYS A 85 11.70 12.24 -40.49
N VAL A 86 10.45 11.94 -40.86
CA VAL A 86 9.78 12.59 -41.99
C VAL A 86 9.05 13.82 -41.49
N TYR A 87 9.49 15.00 -41.92
CA TYR A 87 8.86 16.28 -41.60
C TYR A 87 7.74 16.57 -42.59
N LEU A 88 6.52 16.72 -42.08
CA LEU A 88 5.36 17.14 -42.86
C LEU A 88 5.52 18.60 -43.28
N LYS A 89 5.26 18.88 -44.56
CA LYS A 89 5.17 20.23 -45.12
C LYS A 89 3.70 20.59 -45.32
N ASP A 90 3.39 21.88 -45.46
CA ASP A 90 2.02 22.34 -45.77
C ASP A 90 1.49 21.76 -47.11
N SER A 91 2.39 21.36 -48.01
CA SER A 91 2.03 20.62 -49.24
C SER A 91 1.56 19.19 -48.99
N ASP A 92 1.91 18.60 -47.85
CA ASP A 92 1.55 17.24 -47.44
C ASP A 92 0.21 17.21 -46.71
N THR A 93 -0.45 18.37 -46.56
CA THR A 93 -1.80 18.45 -46.02
C THR A 93 -2.73 17.61 -46.90
N PRO A 94 -3.41 16.60 -46.34
CA PRO A 94 -4.27 15.73 -47.13
C PRO A 94 -5.35 16.56 -47.83
N ARG A 95 -5.47 16.43 -49.16
CA ARG A 95 -6.52 17.12 -49.96
C ARG A 95 -7.95 16.83 -49.48
N ARG A 96 -8.14 15.77 -48.69
CA ARG A 96 -9.41 15.38 -48.09
C ARG A 96 -9.21 15.14 -46.60
N ASN A 97 -10.09 15.73 -45.79
CA ASN A 97 -10.16 15.47 -44.36
C ASN A 97 -10.40 13.96 -44.14
N PHE A 98 -9.65 13.36 -43.21
CA PHE A 98 -9.77 11.95 -42.80
C PHE A 98 -11.22 11.55 -42.50
N ALA A 99 -11.98 12.46 -41.87
CA ALA A 99 -13.41 12.26 -41.61
C ALA A 99 -14.25 12.04 -42.88
N ALA A 100 -13.90 12.70 -43.99
CA ALA A 100 -14.58 12.54 -45.27
C ALA A 100 -14.25 11.20 -45.96
N VAL A 101 -13.06 10.64 -45.71
CA VAL A 101 -12.65 9.32 -46.23
C VAL A 101 -13.39 8.21 -45.47
N ILE A 102 -13.45 8.28 -44.14
CA ILE A 102 -14.22 7.33 -43.32
C ILE A 102 -15.68 7.30 -43.72
N ARG A 103 -16.31 8.48 -43.90
CA ARG A 103 -17.71 8.57 -44.29
C ARG A 103 -17.97 7.98 -45.69
N ARG A 104 -16.99 7.96 -46.58
CA ARG A 104 -17.17 7.37 -47.90
C ARG A 104 -17.09 5.84 -47.82
N GLU A 105 -16.10 5.30 -47.14
CA GLU A 105 -15.94 3.84 -47.00
C GLU A 105 -17.04 3.20 -46.15
N ALA A 106 -17.56 3.91 -45.14
CA ALA A 106 -18.62 3.40 -44.28
C ALA A 106 -20.03 3.41 -44.91
N TYR A 107 -20.23 4.22 -45.95
CA TYR A 107 -21.53 4.39 -46.63
C TYR A 107 -21.47 4.10 -48.13
N ASN A 108 -20.39 3.45 -48.58
CA ASN A 108 -20.27 2.83 -49.91
C ASN A 108 -20.83 1.42 -49.88
#